data_AF-A0A7W0CNU1-F1
#
_entry.id   AF-A0A7W0CNU1-F1
#
_cell.length_a   1.000
_cell.length_b   1.000
_cell.length_c   1.000
_cell.angle_alpha   90.00
_cell.angle_beta   90.00
_cell.angle_gamma   90.00
#
_symmetry.space_group_name_H-M   'P 1'
#
loop_
_entity.id
_entity.type
_entity.pdbx_description
1 polymer ?
#
loop_
_entity_poly.entity_id
_entity_poly.type
_entity_poly.pdbx_seq_one_letter_code
_entity_poly.pdbx_strand_id
1 'polypeptide(L)'
;MKWISGLVLGLIVLAVLLAPVISPAGPDVSSLRHAFEGPAPGHPLGFDSAGRDILARLLYGGQNTLGGALIALLVALALGIPSGLLAGYYGGWFDAAAGWLVNLVMALPAMVVLLASRAILGSTVWVLMVVLGFLIAPSFHRLVRGIVAGVRGELYVDAARVSGLSDARIIWRHVLIVVRAPIIIQIALVAGIAIGLQAGLEFLGIGSGDTPTWGAMLNEAFKNMQRDPVLMLWPGLALGLTSGALVLLAAGLRDTLEDPGSRPRTVTPAVPTAVTPAVTPAAPTAGPGERAALLSVRDLAVAYPSGEVVHNVGLDVHAGEILGLVGESGSGKTQTAFSILGILPETGRVSRGSITVDGTEIVGLPEKRHRELRGTVVAYIPQEPMSNLDPAFTVGSQLVEPMRVKLRLGRAQAVRKALDLLSLVEIRDPRRVFDSYPHEISGGMAQRVLIAGAMSCEPKLLIADEPTTALDVRVQAEVLGLLRRLQRDNGLGVLLVTHNLGVVADLCDRVAVMREGRIVETGTARQVLHTPRDPYTRMLLDAVLPLEVT
;
A
#
# COMPACT_ATOMS: atom_id res chain seq x y z
N MET A 1 7.97 -4.03 -17.54
CA MET A 1 6.53 -3.87 -17.87
C MET A 1 6.10 -2.40 -17.98
N LYS A 2 6.37 -1.53 -16.99
CA LYS A 2 5.95 -0.10 -16.99
C LYS A 2 6.40 0.71 -18.22
N TRP A 3 7.65 0.56 -18.64
CA TRP A 3 8.18 1.21 -19.85
C TRP A 3 7.53 0.69 -21.14
N ILE A 4 7.08 -0.56 -21.13
CA ILE A 4 6.49 -1.20 -22.30
C ILE A 4 5.07 -0.65 -22.54
N SER A 5 4.25 -0.53 -21.48
CA SER A 5 2.91 0.05 -21.63
C SER A 5 2.95 1.52 -22.05
N GLY A 6 3.86 2.32 -21.48
CA GLY A 6 4.06 3.71 -21.91
C GLY A 6 4.53 3.83 -23.37
N LEU A 7 5.46 2.96 -23.80
CA LEU A 7 5.94 2.92 -25.18
C LEU A 7 4.85 2.49 -26.16
N VAL A 8 4.07 1.47 -25.83
CA VAL A 8 2.94 1.01 -26.65
C VAL A 8 1.91 2.13 -26.82
N LEU A 9 1.51 2.78 -25.73
CA LEU A 9 0.58 3.91 -25.79
C LEU A 9 1.15 5.06 -26.63
N GLY A 10 2.44 5.39 -26.44
CA GLY A 10 3.14 6.42 -27.19
C GLY A 10 3.19 6.13 -28.69
N LEU A 11 3.45 4.89 -29.09
CA LEU A 11 3.45 4.47 -30.49
C LEU A 11 2.05 4.53 -31.11
N ILE A 12 1.01 4.10 -30.38
CA ILE A 12 -0.38 4.17 -30.85
C ILE A 12 -0.78 5.63 -31.06
N VAL A 13 -0.54 6.49 -30.07
CA VAL A 13 -0.85 7.93 -30.17
C VAL A 13 -0.07 8.57 -31.32
N LEU A 14 1.21 8.25 -31.47
CA LEU A 14 2.04 8.78 -32.56
C LEU A 14 1.53 8.33 -33.93
N ALA A 15 1.19 7.05 -34.10
CA ALA A 15 0.64 6.52 -35.35
C ALA A 15 -0.69 7.22 -35.72
N VAL A 16 -1.56 7.40 -34.73
CA VAL A 16 -2.84 8.11 -34.89
C VAL A 16 -2.65 9.58 -35.24
N LEU A 17 -1.70 10.28 -34.61
CA LEU A 17 -1.39 11.68 -34.92
C LEU A 17 -0.76 11.83 -36.32
N LEU A 18 0.04 10.85 -36.74
CA LEU A 18 0.66 10.81 -38.07
C LEU A 18 -0.25 10.19 -39.15
N ALA A 19 -1.54 9.96 -38.88
CA ALA A 19 -2.47 9.41 -39.86
C ALA A 19 -2.44 10.12 -41.23
N PRO A 20 -2.41 11.47 -41.31
CA PRO A 20 -2.35 12.16 -42.61
C PRO A 20 -1.07 11.92 -43.41
N VAL A 21 0.02 11.54 -42.73
CA VAL A 21 1.31 11.23 -43.37
C VAL A 21 1.37 9.76 -43.76
N ILE A 22 0.85 8.87 -42.91
CA ILE A 22 0.87 7.40 -43.12
C ILE A 22 -0.18 6.99 -44.17
N SER A 23 -1.33 7.67 -44.20
CA SER A 23 -2.46 7.35 -45.09
C SER A 23 -3.06 8.64 -45.70
N PRO A 24 -2.35 9.30 -46.63
CA PRO A 24 -2.76 10.60 -47.18
C PRO A 24 -4.06 10.56 -47.99
N ALA A 25 -4.48 9.38 -48.47
CA ALA A 25 -5.75 9.21 -49.18
C ALA A 25 -6.98 9.50 -48.30
N GLY A 26 -6.84 9.44 -46.97
CA GLY A 26 -7.93 9.63 -46.02
C GLY A 26 -8.82 8.38 -45.84
N PRO A 27 -9.73 8.40 -44.86
CA PRO A 27 -10.50 7.23 -44.46
C PRO A 27 -11.76 6.96 -45.30
N ASP A 28 -12.18 7.91 -46.14
CA ASP A 28 -13.48 7.88 -46.83
C ASP A 28 -13.39 7.41 -48.29
N VAL A 29 -12.17 7.23 -48.81
CA VAL A 29 -11.95 6.71 -50.16
C VAL A 29 -12.42 5.27 -50.22
N SER A 30 -13.44 5.01 -51.05
CA SER A 30 -14.11 3.71 -51.16
C SER A 30 -14.18 3.24 -52.61
N SER A 31 -14.04 1.94 -52.81
CA SER A 31 -14.25 1.28 -54.09
C SER A 31 -14.86 -0.10 -53.87
N LEU A 32 -16.12 -0.29 -54.29
CA LEU A 32 -16.85 -1.56 -54.14
C LEU A 32 -16.16 -2.75 -54.83
N ARG A 33 -15.23 -2.50 -55.77
CA ARG A 33 -14.43 -3.55 -56.40
C ARG A 33 -13.47 -4.24 -55.43
N HIS A 34 -13.02 -3.53 -54.42
CA HIS A 34 -12.08 -4.00 -53.41
C HIS A 34 -12.78 -4.44 -52.12
N ALA A 35 -14.12 -4.55 -52.10
CA ALA A 35 -14.84 -4.91 -50.89
C ALA A 35 -14.44 -6.32 -50.40
N PHE A 36 -14.03 -6.42 -49.14
CA PHE A 36 -13.47 -7.64 -48.52
C PHE A 36 -12.16 -8.15 -49.16
N GLU A 37 -11.46 -7.30 -49.92
CA GLU A 37 -10.15 -7.68 -50.44
C GLU A 37 -9.10 -7.68 -49.32
N GLY A 38 -8.28 -8.72 -49.29
CA GLY A 38 -7.21 -8.89 -48.30
C GLY A 38 -6.05 -7.90 -48.50
N PRO A 39 -4.95 -8.09 -47.76
CA PRO A 39 -3.77 -7.22 -47.87
C PRO A 39 -3.26 -7.06 -49.31
N ALA A 40 -3.09 -5.81 -49.73
CA ALA A 40 -2.61 -5.44 -51.07
C ALA A 40 -1.46 -4.41 -50.97
N PRO A 41 -0.65 -4.22 -52.03
CA PRO A 41 0.38 -3.18 -52.04
C PRO A 41 -0.22 -1.79 -51.75
N GLY A 42 0.28 -1.12 -50.71
CA GLY A 42 -0.26 0.16 -50.23
C GLY A 42 -1.42 0.04 -49.23
N HIS A 43 -2.03 -1.13 -49.08
CA HIS A 43 -3.15 -1.42 -48.18
C HIS A 43 -2.86 -2.68 -47.34
N PRO A 44 -1.93 -2.58 -46.37
CA PRO A 44 -1.38 -3.76 -45.68
C PRO A 44 -2.40 -4.50 -44.81
N LEU A 45 -3.52 -3.85 -44.45
CA LEU A 45 -4.60 -4.47 -43.68
C LEU A 45 -5.79 -4.89 -44.54
N GLY A 46 -5.76 -4.63 -45.85
CA GLY A 46 -6.87 -4.89 -46.76
C GLY A 46 -7.99 -3.85 -46.67
N PHE A 47 -9.17 -4.25 -47.13
CA PHE A 47 -10.32 -3.37 -47.33
C PHE A 47 -11.57 -3.86 -46.59
N ASP A 48 -12.38 -2.92 -46.12
CA ASP A 48 -13.61 -3.21 -45.40
C ASP A 48 -14.80 -3.60 -46.31
N SER A 49 -15.98 -3.72 -45.72
CA SER A 49 -17.20 -4.12 -46.44
C SER A 49 -17.66 -3.13 -47.51
N ALA A 50 -17.21 -1.88 -47.43
CA ALA A 50 -17.47 -0.82 -48.41
C ALA A 50 -16.27 -0.58 -49.35
N GLY A 51 -15.20 -1.38 -49.23
CA GLY A 51 -13.99 -1.23 -50.02
C GLY A 51 -13.15 -0.02 -49.63
N ARG A 52 -13.16 0.37 -48.35
CA ARG A 52 -12.28 1.40 -47.78
C ARG A 52 -11.06 0.76 -47.11
N ASP A 53 -9.93 1.43 -47.14
CA ASP A 53 -8.68 0.96 -46.52
C ASP A 53 -8.82 0.85 -44.99
N ILE A 54 -8.64 -0.38 -44.47
CA ILE A 54 -8.75 -0.67 -43.04
C ILE A 54 -7.69 0.08 -42.23
N LEU A 55 -6.46 0.22 -42.74
CA LEU A 55 -5.39 0.95 -42.04
C LEU A 55 -5.73 2.43 -41.93
N ALA A 56 -6.19 3.05 -43.01
CA ALA A 56 -6.65 4.44 -43.01
C ALA A 56 -7.75 4.63 -41.96
N ARG A 57 -8.78 3.78 -41.98
CA ARG A 57 -9.89 3.85 -41.02
C ARG A 57 -9.44 3.62 -39.58
N LEU A 58 -8.47 2.74 -39.35
CA LEU A 58 -7.93 2.47 -38.02
C LEU A 58 -7.20 3.69 -37.44
N LEU A 59 -6.38 4.37 -38.25
CA LEU A 59 -5.60 5.54 -37.83
C LEU A 59 -6.49 6.76 -37.59
N TYR A 60 -7.33 7.13 -38.56
CA TYR A 60 -8.28 8.24 -38.42
C TYR A 60 -9.37 7.94 -37.39
N GLY A 61 -9.79 6.68 -37.30
CA GLY A 61 -10.70 6.22 -36.24
C GLY A 61 -10.10 6.37 -34.85
N GLY A 62 -8.80 6.12 -34.72
CA GLY A 62 -8.06 6.39 -33.49
C GLY A 62 -8.05 7.87 -33.11
N GLN A 63 -8.02 8.80 -34.07
CA GLN A 63 -8.03 10.24 -33.76
C GLN A 63 -9.35 10.63 -33.09
N ASN A 64 -10.47 10.11 -33.60
CA ASN A 64 -11.80 10.38 -33.05
C ASN A 64 -12.04 9.65 -31.72
N THR A 65 -11.55 8.41 -31.58
CA THR A 65 -11.68 7.63 -30.34
C THR A 65 -10.80 8.20 -29.20
N LEU A 66 -9.53 8.45 -29.46
CA LEU A 66 -8.62 9.01 -28.46
C LEU A 66 -8.90 10.49 -28.18
N GLY A 67 -9.22 11.26 -29.21
CA GLY A 67 -9.63 12.66 -29.07
C GLY A 67 -10.91 12.79 -28.26
N GLY A 68 -11.90 11.94 -28.52
CA GLY A 68 -13.14 11.89 -27.75
C GLY A 68 -12.90 11.63 -26.26
N ALA A 69 -12.15 10.58 -25.95
CA ALA A 69 -11.76 10.27 -24.57
C ALA A 69 -10.96 11.40 -23.89
N LEU A 70 -10.09 12.10 -24.64
CA LEU A 70 -9.35 13.26 -24.13
C LEU A 70 -10.30 14.41 -23.77
N ILE A 71 -11.30 14.72 -24.59
CA ILE A 71 -12.29 15.76 -24.27
C ILE A 71 -13.07 15.39 -23.02
N ALA A 72 -13.57 14.15 -22.93
CA ALA A 72 -14.30 13.69 -21.75
C ALA A 72 -13.44 13.83 -20.48
N LEU A 73 -12.17 13.44 -20.56
CA LEU A 73 -11.23 13.57 -19.46
C LEU A 73 -10.97 15.04 -19.07
N LEU A 74 -10.73 15.93 -20.05
CA LEU A 74 -10.47 17.35 -19.78
C LEU A 74 -11.66 18.02 -19.08
N VAL A 75 -12.89 17.75 -19.54
CA VAL A 75 -14.11 18.25 -18.90
C VAL A 75 -14.25 17.68 -17.48
N ALA A 76 -14.03 16.37 -17.31
CA ALA A 76 -14.12 15.72 -16.01
C ALA A 76 -13.11 16.28 -14.99
N LEU A 77 -11.87 16.55 -15.43
CA LEU A 77 -10.83 17.14 -14.60
C LEU A 77 -11.15 18.60 -14.25
N ALA A 78 -11.58 19.39 -15.23
CA ALA A 78 -11.91 20.81 -15.06
C ALA A 78 -13.07 21.04 -14.08
N LEU A 79 -14.02 20.11 -14.00
CA LEU A 79 -15.16 20.18 -13.07
C LEU A 79 -14.88 19.45 -11.75
N GLY A 80 -14.33 18.24 -11.82
CA GLY A 80 -14.17 17.34 -10.68
C GLY A 80 -13.08 17.77 -9.71
N ILE A 81 -11.90 18.17 -10.21
CA ILE A 81 -10.78 18.53 -9.33
C ILE A 81 -11.08 19.81 -8.54
N PRO A 82 -11.48 20.95 -9.16
CA PRO A 82 -11.75 22.17 -8.42
C PRO A 82 -12.90 22.00 -7.42
N SER A 83 -14.00 21.35 -7.82
CA SER A 83 -15.13 21.11 -6.92
C SER A 83 -14.75 20.21 -5.75
N GLY A 84 -13.96 19.15 -5.97
CA GLY A 84 -13.47 18.27 -4.92
C GLY A 84 -12.50 18.95 -3.95
N LEU A 85 -11.59 19.79 -4.47
CA LEU A 85 -10.65 20.57 -3.64
C LEU A 85 -11.41 21.52 -2.73
N LEU A 86 -12.34 22.30 -3.29
CA LEU A 86 -13.13 23.26 -2.53
C LEU A 86 -14.02 22.56 -1.49
N ALA A 87 -14.65 21.44 -1.86
CA ALA A 87 -15.51 20.66 -0.96
C ALA A 87 -14.73 20.06 0.21
N GLY A 88 -13.61 19.40 -0.06
CA GLY A 88 -12.77 18.83 0.98
C GLY A 88 -12.13 19.90 1.88
N TYR A 89 -11.69 21.03 1.30
CA TYR A 89 -10.96 22.06 2.04
C TYR A 89 -11.87 22.95 2.89
N TYR A 90 -12.99 23.43 2.35
CA TYR A 90 -13.89 24.32 3.10
C TYR A 90 -14.90 23.55 3.94
N GLY A 91 -15.34 22.36 3.52
CA GLY A 91 -16.33 21.56 4.24
C GLY A 91 -17.70 22.23 4.38
N GLY A 92 -18.51 21.74 5.32
CA GLY A 92 -19.78 22.37 5.71
C GLY A 92 -20.83 22.39 4.60
N TRP A 93 -21.51 23.52 4.43
CA TRP A 93 -22.64 23.64 3.48
C TRP A 93 -22.20 23.47 2.01
N PHE A 94 -21.00 23.92 1.66
CA PHE A 94 -20.49 23.80 0.30
C PHE A 94 -20.24 22.32 -0.03
N ASP A 95 -19.66 21.58 0.92
CA ASP A 95 -19.47 20.13 0.78
C ASP A 95 -20.81 19.38 0.67
N ALA A 96 -21.80 19.77 1.47
CA ALA A 96 -23.15 19.20 1.37
C ALA A 96 -23.81 19.48 0.01
N ALA A 97 -23.75 20.71 -0.49
CA ALA A 97 -24.33 21.10 -1.77
C ALA A 97 -23.61 20.42 -2.96
N ALA A 98 -22.28 20.43 -2.96
CA ALA A 98 -21.48 19.76 -3.98
C ALA A 98 -21.70 18.25 -3.95
N GLY A 99 -21.74 17.64 -2.76
CA GLY A 99 -22.04 16.23 -2.57
C GLY A 99 -23.43 15.84 -3.07
N TRP A 100 -24.45 16.66 -2.81
CA TRP A 100 -25.80 16.43 -3.34
C TRP A 100 -25.83 16.44 -4.87
N LEU A 101 -25.21 17.43 -5.50
CA LEU A 101 -25.13 17.54 -6.96
C LEU A 101 -24.38 16.35 -7.58
N VAL A 102 -23.27 15.95 -6.98
CA VAL A 102 -22.47 14.78 -7.40
C VAL A 102 -23.28 13.49 -7.29
N ASN A 103 -24.02 13.31 -6.19
CA ASN A 103 -24.88 12.15 -6.01
C ASN A 103 -26.03 12.13 -7.03
N LEU A 104 -26.60 13.29 -7.37
CA LEU A 104 -27.63 13.42 -8.40
C LEU A 104 -27.10 13.00 -9.77
N VAL A 105 -25.91 13.47 -10.16
CA VAL A 105 -25.29 13.09 -11.44
C VAL A 105 -24.97 11.60 -11.48
N MET A 106 -24.44 11.04 -10.40
CA MET A 106 -24.11 9.61 -10.30
C MET A 106 -25.35 8.69 -10.28
N ALA A 107 -26.51 9.21 -9.89
CA ALA A 107 -27.77 8.47 -9.95
C ALA A 107 -28.26 8.27 -11.39
N LEU A 108 -27.78 9.08 -12.34
CA LEU A 108 -28.15 8.97 -13.75
C LEU A 108 -27.36 7.84 -14.44
N PRO A 109 -28.02 6.87 -15.09
CA PRO A 109 -27.33 5.85 -15.87
C PRO A 109 -26.64 6.49 -17.07
N ALA A 110 -25.29 6.47 -17.10
CA ALA A 110 -24.51 7.21 -18.09
C ALA A 110 -24.91 6.89 -19.55
N MET A 111 -25.17 5.62 -19.86
CA MET A 111 -25.59 5.19 -21.20
C MET A 111 -26.95 5.79 -21.61
N VAL A 112 -27.90 5.86 -20.68
CA VAL A 112 -29.24 6.43 -20.94
C VAL A 112 -29.13 7.92 -21.19
N VAL A 113 -28.32 8.63 -20.38
CA VAL A 113 -28.09 10.06 -20.58
C VAL A 113 -27.43 10.31 -21.93
N LEU A 114 -26.39 9.56 -22.30
CA LEU A 114 -25.72 9.73 -23.59
C LEU A 114 -26.66 9.48 -24.78
N LEU A 115 -27.50 8.45 -24.69
CA LEU A 115 -28.52 8.17 -25.71
C LEU A 115 -29.55 9.30 -25.82
N ALA A 116 -30.02 9.84 -24.69
CA ALA A 116 -30.95 10.98 -24.68
C ALA A 116 -30.29 12.27 -25.20
N SER A 117 -29.04 12.53 -24.79
CA SER A 117 -28.25 13.69 -25.23
C SER A 117 -28.03 13.70 -26.73
N ARG A 118 -27.90 12.53 -27.37
CA ARG A 118 -27.83 12.44 -28.83
C ARG A 118 -29.04 13.08 -29.53
N ALA A 119 -30.25 12.83 -29.00
CA ALA A 119 -31.48 13.33 -29.61
C ALA A 119 -31.64 14.85 -29.45
N ILE A 120 -31.06 15.43 -28.40
CA ILE A 120 -31.23 16.84 -28.03
C ILE A 120 -30.07 17.71 -28.55
N LEU A 121 -28.83 17.25 -28.34
CA LEU A 121 -27.60 18.02 -28.56
C LEU A 121 -26.87 17.62 -29.85
N GLY A 122 -27.31 16.56 -30.52
CA GLY A 122 -26.74 16.05 -31.77
C GLY A 122 -25.91 14.77 -31.60
N SER A 123 -25.60 14.12 -32.73
CA SER A 123 -24.92 12.82 -32.79
C SER A 123 -23.41 12.89 -32.96
N THR A 124 -22.81 14.08 -32.85
CA THR A 124 -21.36 14.21 -32.97
C THR A 124 -20.65 13.62 -31.76
N VAL A 125 -19.60 12.84 -32.01
CA VAL A 125 -18.79 12.19 -30.98
C VAL A 125 -18.32 13.22 -29.94
N TRP A 126 -17.89 14.40 -30.39
CA TRP A 126 -17.38 15.46 -29.53
C TRP A 126 -18.40 15.93 -28.48
N VAL A 127 -19.66 16.13 -28.86
CA VAL A 127 -20.72 16.57 -27.94
C VAL A 127 -21.02 15.50 -26.91
N LEU A 128 -21.12 14.23 -27.34
CA LEU A 128 -21.34 13.11 -26.44
C LEU A 128 -20.19 12.94 -25.45
N MET A 129 -18.95 13.25 -25.84
CA MET A 129 -17.79 13.18 -24.95
C MET A 129 -17.75 14.33 -23.94
N VAL A 130 -18.24 15.52 -24.28
CA VAL A 130 -18.45 16.60 -23.29
C VAL A 130 -19.48 16.16 -22.23
N VAL A 131 -20.60 15.57 -22.66
CA VAL A 131 -21.61 15.02 -21.75
C VAL A 131 -21.02 13.90 -20.88
N LEU A 132 -20.27 12.97 -21.49
CA LEU A 132 -19.58 11.92 -20.75
C LEU A 132 -18.60 12.49 -19.71
N GLY A 133 -17.85 13.54 -20.06
CA GLY A 133 -16.95 14.23 -19.14
C GLY A 133 -17.67 14.81 -17.93
N PHE A 134 -18.84 15.42 -18.13
CA PHE A 134 -19.70 15.87 -17.02
C PHE A 134 -20.15 14.70 -16.12
N LEU A 135 -20.54 13.57 -16.72
CA LEU A 135 -20.95 12.37 -15.98
C LEU A 135 -19.81 11.70 -15.22
N ILE A 136 -18.57 11.85 -15.70
CA ILE A 136 -17.36 11.30 -15.07
C ILE A 136 -16.80 12.24 -13.99
N ALA A 137 -17.02 13.56 -14.07
CA ALA A 137 -16.53 14.54 -13.11
C ALA A 137 -16.76 14.19 -11.62
N PRO A 138 -17.91 13.60 -11.22
CA PRO A 138 -18.14 13.10 -9.86
C PRO A 138 -17.08 12.11 -9.34
N SER A 139 -16.47 11.31 -10.21
CA SER A 139 -15.42 10.35 -9.80
C SER A 139 -14.16 11.06 -9.30
N PHE A 140 -13.70 12.10 -10.03
CA PHE A 140 -12.60 12.95 -9.60
C PHE A 140 -12.98 13.78 -8.37
N HIS A 141 -14.20 14.33 -8.34
CA HIS A 141 -14.69 15.05 -7.17
C HIS A 141 -14.58 14.22 -5.90
N ARG A 142 -15.11 12.99 -5.89
CA ARG A 142 -15.11 12.12 -4.70
C ARG A 142 -13.69 11.77 -4.26
N LEU A 143 -12.82 11.42 -5.20
CA LEU A 143 -11.42 11.10 -4.92
C LEU A 143 -10.71 12.29 -4.26
N VAL A 144 -10.77 13.45 -4.92
CA VAL A 144 -10.09 14.66 -4.46
C VAL A 144 -10.67 15.12 -3.12
N ARG A 145 -12.00 15.19 -3.00
CA ARG A 145 -12.68 15.55 -1.75
C ARG A 145 -12.25 14.65 -0.59
N GLY A 146 -12.24 13.32 -0.79
CA GLY A 146 -11.90 12.36 0.25
C GLY A 146 -10.48 12.55 0.79
N ILE A 147 -9.51 12.71 -0.10
CA ILE A 147 -8.10 12.94 0.27
C ILE A 147 -7.94 14.31 0.95
N VAL A 148 -8.54 15.35 0.37
CA VAL A 148 -8.42 16.72 0.89
C VAL A 148 -9.07 16.86 2.26
N ALA A 149 -10.21 16.20 2.50
CA ALA A 149 -10.87 16.21 3.81
C ALA A 149 -9.99 15.59 4.91
N GLY A 150 -9.22 14.53 4.59
CA GLY A 150 -8.23 13.96 5.50
C GLY A 150 -7.05 14.90 5.73
N VAL A 151 -6.50 15.47 4.65
CA VAL A 151 -5.35 16.39 4.70
C VAL A 151 -5.65 17.68 5.44
N ARG A 152 -6.87 18.21 5.34
CA ARG A 152 -7.26 19.48 5.97
C ARG A 152 -7.03 19.48 7.48
N GLY A 153 -7.20 18.33 8.15
CA GLY A 153 -7.03 18.19 9.60
C GLY A 153 -5.59 17.94 10.06
N GLU A 154 -4.62 17.95 9.15
CA GLU A 154 -3.23 17.70 9.47
C GLU A 154 -2.54 18.92 10.10
N LEU A 155 -1.66 18.66 11.07
CA LEU A 155 -0.97 19.70 11.84
C LEU A 155 -0.16 20.67 10.99
N TYR A 156 0.36 20.25 9.82
CA TYR A 156 1.10 21.13 8.92
C TYR A 156 0.19 22.12 8.17
N VAL A 157 -1.08 21.76 7.92
CA VAL A 157 -2.08 22.66 7.32
C VAL A 157 -2.50 23.71 8.35
N ASP A 158 -2.70 23.29 9.60
CA ASP A 158 -3.00 24.21 10.71
C ASP A 158 -1.82 25.14 11.01
N ALA A 159 -0.58 24.62 11.04
CA ALA A 159 0.61 25.43 11.19
C ALA A 159 0.75 26.47 10.06
N ALA A 160 0.46 26.07 8.81
CA ALA A 160 0.46 26.99 7.68
C ALA A 160 -0.57 28.11 7.84
N ARG A 161 -1.78 27.77 8.30
CA ARG A 161 -2.85 28.75 8.57
C ARG A 161 -2.47 29.72 9.69
N VAL A 162 -1.92 29.22 10.80
CA VAL A 162 -1.45 30.04 11.94
C VAL A 162 -0.27 30.93 11.54
N SER A 163 0.57 30.49 10.61
CA SER A 163 1.67 31.31 10.05
C SER A 163 1.22 32.43 9.09
N GLY A 164 -0.08 32.58 8.85
CA GLY A 164 -0.65 33.65 8.02
C GLY A 164 -0.66 33.36 6.51
N LEU A 165 -0.50 32.10 6.09
CA LEU A 165 -0.65 31.71 4.68
C LEU A 165 -2.13 31.79 4.27
N SER A 166 -2.39 32.30 3.06
CA SER A 166 -3.75 32.31 2.51
C SER A 166 -4.19 30.90 2.12
N ASP A 167 -5.49 30.63 2.22
CA ASP A 167 -6.10 29.35 1.84
C ASP A 167 -5.70 28.90 0.43
N ALA A 168 -5.68 29.82 -0.54
CA ALA A 168 -5.26 29.52 -1.90
C ALA A 168 -3.81 29.03 -1.97
N ARG A 169 -2.91 29.61 -1.17
CA ARG A 169 -1.51 29.19 -1.12
C ARG A 169 -1.35 27.85 -0.40
N ILE A 170 -2.16 27.60 0.62
CA ILE A 170 -2.20 26.32 1.34
C ILE A 170 -2.67 25.21 0.39
N ILE A 171 -3.76 25.42 -0.32
CA ILE A 171 -4.30 24.46 -1.30
C ILE A 171 -3.25 24.17 -2.37
N TRP A 172 -2.65 25.21 -2.95
CA TRP A 172 -1.70 25.04 -4.06
C TRP A 172 -0.40 24.35 -3.64
N ARG A 173 0.16 24.73 -2.48
CA ARG A 173 1.49 24.29 -2.07
C ARG A 173 1.49 23.02 -1.22
N HIS A 174 0.46 22.83 -0.39
CA HIS A 174 0.44 21.74 0.59
C HIS A 174 -0.56 20.65 0.21
N VAL A 175 -1.76 21.04 -0.25
CA VAL A 175 -2.82 20.07 -0.55
C VAL A 175 -2.63 19.41 -1.92
N LEU A 176 -2.41 20.17 -2.99
CA LEU A 176 -2.26 19.62 -4.35
C LEU A 176 -1.11 18.63 -4.49
N ILE A 177 -0.04 18.78 -3.70
CA ILE A 177 1.10 17.85 -3.71
C ILE A 177 0.69 16.44 -3.27
N VAL A 178 -0.26 16.33 -2.33
CA VAL A 178 -0.74 15.05 -1.83
C VAL A 178 -1.69 14.40 -2.84
N VAL A 179 -2.56 15.19 -3.47
CA VAL A 179 -3.61 14.65 -4.35
C VAL A 179 -3.11 14.33 -5.77
N ARG A 180 -1.96 14.88 -6.20
CA ARG A 180 -1.45 14.74 -7.58
C ARG A 180 -1.26 13.29 -8.02
N ALA A 181 -0.72 12.42 -7.17
CA ALA A 181 -0.40 11.05 -7.54
C ALA A 181 -1.69 10.22 -7.74
N PRO A 182 -2.65 10.23 -6.80
CA PRO A 182 -3.97 9.65 -7.01
C PRO A 182 -4.70 10.19 -8.25
N ILE A 183 -4.62 11.49 -8.53
CA ILE A 183 -5.22 12.08 -9.74
C ILE A 183 -4.60 11.50 -11.01
N ILE A 184 -3.27 11.41 -11.07
CA ILE A 184 -2.54 10.87 -12.25
C ILE A 184 -2.94 9.42 -12.51
N ILE A 185 -3.06 8.60 -11.46
CA ILE A 185 -3.49 7.21 -11.56
C ILE A 185 -4.95 7.13 -12.04
N GLN A 186 -5.82 7.96 -11.45
CA GLN A 186 -7.24 8.02 -11.81
C GLN A 186 -7.45 8.46 -13.26
N ILE A 187 -6.63 9.39 -13.78
CA ILE A 187 -6.68 9.82 -15.18
C ILE A 187 -6.52 8.63 -16.14
N ALA A 188 -5.54 7.76 -15.90
CA ALA A 188 -5.28 6.62 -16.77
C ALA A 188 -6.43 5.59 -16.73
N LEU A 189 -6.99 5.31 -15.55
CA LEU A 189 -8.13 4.41 -15.39
C LEU A 189 -9.40 4.96 -16.08
N VAL A 190 -9.69 6.24 -15.85
CA VAL A 190 -10.86 6.91 -16.41
C VAL A 190 -10.76 7.05 -17.93
N ALA A 191 -9.56 7.31 -18.47
CA ALA A 191 -9.36 7.34 -19.92
C ALA A 191 -9.72 6.00 -20.58
N GLY A 192 -9.35 4.87 -19.96
CA GLY A 192 -9.71 3.53 -20.45
C GLY A 192 -11.23 3.30 -20.42
N ILE A 193 -11.90 3.72 -19.34
CA ILE A 193 -13.37 3.65 -19.21
C ILE A 193 -14.04 4.53 -20.27
N ALA A 194 -13.54 5.74 -20.50
CA ALA A 194 -14.08 6.66 -21.49
C ALA A 194 -13.98 6.08 -22.92
N ILE A 195 -12.82 5.52 -23.28
CA ILE A 195 -12.62 4.81 -24.56
C ILE A 195 -13.61 3.64 -24.69
N GLY A 196 -13.75 2.84 -23.64
CA GLY A 196 -14.66 1.68 -23.63
C GLY A 196 -16.13 2.09 -23.79
N LEU A 197 -16.58 3.11 -23.05
CA LEU A 197 -17.94 3.63 -23.14
C LEU A 197 -18.23 4.26 -24.50
N GLN A 198 -17.30 5.05 -25.04
CA GLN A 198 -17.41 5.63 -26.37
C GLN A 198 -17.52 4.53 -27.44
N ALA A 199 -16.59 3.58 -27.42
CA ALA A 199 -16.57 2.48 -28.38
C ALA A 199 -17.83 1.61 -28.27
N GLY A 200 -18.33 1.35 -27.05
CA GLY A 200 -19.58 0.62 -26.82
C GLY A 200 -20.80 1.35 -27.36
N LEU A 201 -20.87 2.67 -27.18
CA LEU A 201 -21.97 3.49 -27.69
C LEU A 201 -22.00 3.51 -29.23
N GLU A 202 -20.84 3.66 -29.86
CA GLU A 202 -20.70 3.58 -31.32
C GLU A 202 -20.92 2.17 -31.85
N PHE A 203 -20.52 1.14 -31.09
CA PHE A 203 -20.78 -0.26 -31.40
C PHE A 203 -22.28 -0.56 -31.43
N LEU A 204 -23.09 0.10 -30.60
CA LEU A 204 -24.54 0.00 -30.64
C LEU A 204 -25.19 0.77 -31.81
N GLY A 205 -24.39 1.36 -32.69
CA GLY A 205 -24.87 2.18 -33.81
C GLY A 205 -25.23 3.61 -33.42
N ILE A 206 -24.90 4.03 -32.18
CA ILE A 206 -25.23 5.35 -31.64
C ILE A 206 -24.03 6.30 -31.90
N GLY A 207 -23.44 6.28 -33.10
CA GLY A 207 -22.40 7.25 -33.54
C GLY A 207 -22.87 8.23 -34.63
N SER A 208 -22.00 9.13 -35.06
CA SER A 208 -22.20 10.07 -36.19
C SER A 208 -22.36 9.36 -37.53
N GLY A 209 -21.99 8.08 -37.65
CA GLY A 209 -22.14 7.25 -38.86
C GLY A 209 -21.11 7.57 -39.95
N ASP A 210 -20.80 8.86 -40.12
CA ASP A 210 -19.98 9.37 -41.22
C ASP A 210 -18.49 9.52 -40.84
N THR A 211 -18.15 9.39 -39.55
CA THR A 211 -16.75 9.48 -39.10
C THR A 211 -16.25 8.12 -38.63
N PRO A 212 -15.06 7.67 -39.06
CA PRO A 212 -14.49 6.43 -38.56
C PRO A 212 -14.18 6.57 -37.07
N THR A 213 -14.41 5.49 -36.32
CA THR A 213 -14.01 5.31 -34.93
C THR A 213 -13.78 3.82 -34.69
N TRP A 214 -13.03 3.44 -33.66
CA TRP A 214 -12.83 2.01 -33.38
C TRP A 214 -14.12 1.28 -33.01
N GLY A 215 -15.06 1.96 -32.34
CA GLY A 215 -16.38 1.39 -32.03
C GLY A 215 -17.25 1.18 -33.27
N ALA A 216 -17.27 2.15 -34.20
CA ALA A 216 -17.99 2.02 -35.46
C ALA A 216 -17.39 0.93 -36.35
N MET A 217 -16.06 0.81 -36.39
CA MET A 217 -15.38 -0.29 -37.08
C MET A 217 -15.74 -1.65 -36.49
N LEU A 218 -15.83 -1.78 -35.16
CA LEU A 218 -16.30 -3.01 -34.52
C LEU A 218 -17.76 -3.33 -34.86
N ASN A 219 -18.65 -2.33 -34.92
CA ASN A 219 -20.04 -2.55 -35.33
C ASN A 219 -20.11 -3.12 -36.75
N GLU A 220 -19.35 -2.54 -37.67
CA GLU A 220 -19.26 -2.98 -39.06
C GLU A 220 -18.69 -4.39 -39.17
N ALA A 221 -17.61 -4.68 -38.44
CA ALA A 221 -17.03 -6.02 -38.38
C ALA A 221 -18.01 -7.05 -37.83
N PHE A 222 -18.75 -6.73 -36.77
CA PHE A 222 -19.74 -7.61 -36.16
C PHE A 222 -20.88 -7.95 -37.14
N LYS A 223 -21.37 -6.96 -37.90
CA LYS A 223 -22.37 -7.18 -38.96
C LYS A 223 -21.88 -8.11 -40.07
N ASN A 224 -20.56 -8.11 -40.33
CA ASN A 224 -19.93 -8.88 -41.39
C ASN A 224 -19.17 -10.13 -40.90
N MET A 225 -19.35 -10.52 -39.62
CA MET A 225 -18.53 -11.55 -38.95
C MET A 225 -18.60 -12.92 -39.62
N GLN A 226 -19.74 -13.26 -40.25
CA GLN A 226 -19.88 -14.53 -40.98
C GLN A 226 -19.12 -14.55 -42.31
N ARG A 227 -18.82 -13.38 -42.88
CA ARG A 227 -18.18 -13.25 -44.19
C ARG A 227 -16.69 -13.05 -44.08
N ASP A 228 -16.26 -12.12 -43.23
CA ASP A 228 -14.86 -11.87 -42.95
C ASP A 228 -14.65 -11.59 -41.46
N PRO A 229 -14.30 -12.63 -40.68
CA PRO A 229 -14.08 -12.48 -39.24
C PRO A 229 -12.83 -11.65 -38.91
N VAL A 230 -11.90 -11.47 -39.86
CA VAL A 230 -10.64 -10.73 -39.63
C VAL A 230 -10.90 -9.24 -39.42
N LEU A 231 -12.00 -8.70 -39.96
CA LEU A 231 -12.41 -7.31 -39.76
C LEU A 231 -12.56 -6.92 -38.28
N MET A 232 -12.88 -7.88 -37.41
CA MET A 232 -13.06 -7.61 -35.97
C MET A 232 -11.72 -7.51 -35.23
N LEU A 233 -10.67 -8.13 -35.76
CA LEU A 233 -9.36 -8.24 -35.13
C LEU A 233 -8.71 -6.86 -34.93
N TRP A 234 -8.67 -6.03 -35.97
CA TRP A 234 -7.92 -4.78 -35.97
C TRP A 234 -8.46 -3.72 -34.99
N PRO A 235 -9.75 -3.33 -35.04
CA PRO A 235 -10.28 -2.38 -34.06
C PRO A 235 -10.33 -2.98 -32.65
N GLY A 236 -10.51 -4.30 -32.52
CA GLY A 236 -10.43 -5.02 -31.24
C GLY A 236 -9.03 -4.95 -30.61
N LEU A 237 -7.98 -5.18 -31.41
CA LEU A 237 -6.58 -5.04 -30.97
C LEU A 237 -6.26 -3.60 -30.59
N ALA A 238 -6.69 -2.62 -31.37
CA ALA A 238 -6.46 -1.21 -31.05
C ALA A 238 -7.08 -0.82 -29.71
N LEU A 239 -8.34 -1.21 -29.46
CA LEU A 239 -9.02 -0.98 -28.18
C LEU A 239 -8.37 -1.75 -27.04
N GLY A 240 -8.10 -3.05 -27.22
CA GLY A 240 -7.51 -3.91 -26.20
C GLY A 240 -6.10 -3.47 -25.80
N LEU A 241 -5.24 -3.15 -26.77
CA LEU A 241 -3.88 -2.66 -26.52
C LEU A 241 -3.89 -1.28 -25.86
N THR A 242 -4.76 -0.37 -26.30
CA THR A 242 -4.84 0.97 -25.70
C THR A 242 -5.35 0.90 -24.26
N SER A 243 -6.47 0.22 -24.02
CA SER A 243 -7.04 0.09 -22.66
C SER A 243 -6.12 -0.72 -21.75
N GLY A 244 -5.53 -1.81 -22.23
CA GLY A 244 -4.54 -2.58 -21.49
C GLY A 244 -3.29 -1.76 -21.16
N ALA A 245 -2.79 -0.97 -22.10
CA ALA A 245 -1.66 -0.06 -21.87
C ALA A 245 -2.00 1.01 -20.81
N LEU A 246 -3.20 1.59 -20.85
CA LEU A 246 -3.66 2.56 -19.84
C LEU A 246 -3.76 1.95 -18.45
N VAL A 247 -4.33 0.74 -18.31
CA VAL A 247 -4.42 0.04 -17.01
C VAL A 247 -3.04 -0.31 -16.47
N LEU A 248 -2.16 -0.86 -17.31
CA LEU A 248 -0.79 -1.20 -16.92
C LEU A 248 0.04 0.05 -16.60
N LEU A 249 -0.20 1.16 -17.32
CA LEU A 249 0.40 2.46 -17.02
C LEU A 249 -0.08 2.99 -15.67
N ALA A 250 -1.38 2.89 -15.36
CA ALA A 250 -1.94 3.28 -14.07
C ALA A 250 -1.32 2.48 -12.92
N ALA A 251 -1.25 1.16 -13.05
CA ALA A 251 -0.59 0.28 -12.08
C ALA A 251 0.90 0.61 -11.94
N GLY A 252 1.60 0.82 -13.06
CA GLY A 252 3.00 1.20 -13.06
C GLY A 252 3.27 2.55 -12.39
N LEU A 253 2.44 3.55 -12.67
CA LEU A 253 2.48 4.88 -12.08
C LEU A 253 2.22 4.82 -10.58
N ARG A 254 1.21 4.04 -10.17
CA ARG A 254 0.91 3.76 -8.76
C ARG A 254 2.15 3.27 -8.04
N ASP A 255 2.74 2.19 -8.52
CA ASP A 255 3.95 1.63 -7.92
C ASP A 255 5.14 2.62 -7.89
N THR A 256 5.31 3.50 -8.88
CA THR A 256 6.45 4.46 -8.89
C THR A 256 6.22 5.71 -8.05
N LEU A 257 4.97 6.14 -7.95
CA LEU A 257 4.58 7.31 -7.18
C LEU A 257 4.38 6.95 -5.70
N GLU A 258 4.06 5.69 -5.41
CA GLU A 258 4.02 5.12 -4.06
C GLU A 258 5.41 4.59 -3.59
N ASP A 259 6.31 4.16 -4.50
CA ASP A 259 7.64 3.65 -4.15
C ASP A 259 8.79 4.22 -5.03
N PRO A 260 9.44 5.34 -4.63
CA PRO A 260 10.53 5.95 -5.41
C PRO A 260 11.86 5.17 -5.39
N GLY A 261 11.99 4.10 -4.60
CA GLY A 261 13.30 3.54 -4.20
C GLY A 261 13.77 2.24 -4.86
N SER A 262 12.94 1.59 -5.68
CA SER A 262 13.15 0.17 -6.03
C SER A 262 13.58 -0.06 -7.48
N ARG A 263 14.88 0.08 -7.79
CA ARG A 263 15.50 -0.59 -8.95
C ARG A 263 16.18 -1.90 -8.48
N PRO A 264 15.95 -3.04 -9.15
CA PRO A 264 16.67 -4.29 -8.85
C PRO A 264 18.08 -4.20 -9.42
N ARG A 265 19.11 -4.44 -8.60
CA ARG A 265 20.45 -4.81 -9.10
C ARG A 265 20.61 -6.32 -9.00
N THR A 266 21.01 -6.92 -10.12
CA THR A 266 21.67 -8.21 -10.22
C THR A 266 22.82 -8.24 -9.21
N VAL A 267 22.63 -9.03 -8.14
CA VAL A 267 23.68 -9.29 -7.15
C VAL A 267 24.63 -10.31 -7.78
N THR A 268 25.79 -9.86 -8.22
CA THR A 268 26.94 -10.76 -8.41
C THR A 268 27.32 -11.30 -7.02
N PRO A 269 27.53 -12.63 -6.84
CA PRO A 269 27.88 -13.15 -5.54
C PRO A 269 29.27 -12.63 -5.16
N ALA A 270 29.34 -11.76 -4.16
CA ALA A 270 30.60 -11.39 -3.55
C ALA A 270 31.07 -12.56 -2.67
N VAL A 271 32.27 -13.05 -2.94
CA VAL A 271 32.97 -14.09 -2.19
C VAL A 271 33.10 -13.64 -0.72
N PRO A 272 32.59 -14.40 0.26
CA PRO A 272 32.78 -14.06 1.67
C PRO A 272 34.22 -14.34 2.08
N THR A 273 34.92 -13.31 2.57
CA THR A 273 36.20 -13.45 3.25
C THR A 273 35.97 -14.23 4.54
N ALA A 274 36.59 -15.41 4.63
CA ALA A 274 36.47 -16.32 5.75
C ALA A 274 36.94 -15.68 7.06
N VAL A 275 36.02 -15.53 8.02
CA VAL A 275 36.33 -15.49 9.45
C VAL A 275 35.93 -16.84 10.00
N THR A 276 36.93 -17.62 10.39
CA THR A 276 36.80 -18.97 10.94
C THR A 276 36.09 -18.94 12.29
N PRO A 277 34.96 -19.64 12.49
CA PRO A 277 34.46 -19.94 13.83
C PRO A 277 35.10 -21.23 14.33
N ALA A 278 35.65 -21.20 15.53
CA ALA A 278 36.07 -22.39 16.26
C ALA A 278 34.82 -23.20 16.63
N VAL A 279 34.70 -24.40 16.07
CA VAL A 279 33.71 -25.40 16.43
C VAL A 279 34.26 -26.22 17.60
N THR A 280 33.52 -26.27 18.70
CA THR A 280 33.67 -27.32 19.72
C THR A 280 32.39 -28.18 19.70
N PRO A 281 32.49 -29.53 19.76
CA PRO A 281 31.38 -30.42 19.43
C PRO A 281 30.40 -30.63 20.59
N ALA A 282 29.15 -30.90 20.24
CA ALA A 282 28.08 -31.28 21.15
C ALA A 282 28.23 -32.73 21.67
N ALA A 283 27.94 -32.92 22.97
CA ALA A 283 27.29 -34.09 23.59
C ALA A 283 27.14 -33.84 25.12
N PRO A 284 26.31 -34.58 25.88
CA PRO A 284 24.94 -35.06 25.62
C PRO A 284 23.95 -34.60 26.74
N THR A 285 22.67 -34.90 26.52
CA THR A 285 21.48 -34.77 27.40
C THR A 285 21.70 -34.69 28.92
N ALA A 286 21.25 -33.58 29.53
CA ALA A 286 20.88 -33.47 30.95
C ALA A 286 19.51 -32.76 31.06
N GLY A 287 18.69 -33.17 32.04
CA GLY A 287 17.30 -32.73 32.25
C GLY A 287 17.12 -31.24 32.60
N PRO A 288 15.88 -30.77 32.78
CA PRO A 288 15.52 -29.35 32.85
C PRO A 288 15.95 -28.73 34.19
N GLY A 289 17.21 -28.28 34.25
CA GLY A 289 17.69 -27.33 35.25
C GLY A 289 17.60 -25.92 34.67
N GLU A 290 16.82 -25.06 35.34
CA GLU A 290 16.56 -23.65 35.05
C GLU A 290 17.76 -22.88 34.47
N ARG A 291 17.69 -22.55 33.17
CA ARG A 291 18.24 -21.27 32.74
C ARG A 291 17.31 -20.21 33.30
N ALA A 292 17.81 -19.31 34.16
CA ALA A 292 17.00 -18.23 34.69
C ALA A 292 16.33 -17.46 33.54
N ALA A 293 15.01 -17.32 33.59
CA ALA A 293 14.25 -16.61 32.56
C ALA A 293 14.67 -15.13 32.53
N LEU A 294 14.82 -14.59 31.31
CA LEU A 294 15.15 -13.18 31.12
C LEU A 294 13.95 -12.28 31.45
N LEU A 295 12.75 -12.74 31.12
CA LEU A 295 11.48 -12.20 31.57
C LEU A 295 10.72 -13.32 32.28
N SER A 296 10.25 -13.05 33.50
CA SER A 296 9.35 -13.94 34.22
C SER A 296 8.17 -13.13 34.77
N VAL A 297 6.97 -13.49 34.32
CA VAL A 297 5.69 -12.91 34.75
C VAL A 297 4.96 -13.96 35.58
N ARG A 298 4.49 -13.60 36.77
CA ARG A 298 3.78 -14.49 37.70
C ARG A 298 2.52 -13.83 38.20
N ASP A 299 1.39 -14.52 38.08
CA ASP A 299 0.08 -14.12 38.62
C ASP A 299 -0.34 -12.67 38.27
N LEU A 300 0.05 -12.20 37.09
CA LEU A 300 -0.18 -10.82 36.66
C LEU A 300 -1.67 -10.53 36.53
N ALA A 301 -2.12 -9.49 37.22
CA ALA A 301 -3.44 -8.90 37.07
C ALA A 301 -3.32 -7.40 36.81
N VAL A 302 -4.05 -6.91 35.80
CA VAL A 302 -4.08 -5.48 35.41
C VAL A 302 -5.50 -4.98 35.50
N ALA A 303 -5.70 -3.90 36.26
CA ALA A 303 -7.00 -3.32 36.52
C ALA A 303 -7.07 -1.84 36.11
N TYR A 304 -8.24 -1.48 35.58
CA TYR A 304 -8.70 -0.13 35.27
C TYR A 304 -9.91 0.21 36.14
N PRO A 305 -10.37 1.47 36.19
CA PRO A 305 -11.59 1.84 36.92
C PRO A 305 -12.84 1.08 36.44
N SER A 306 -12.86 0.67 35.17
CA SER A 306 -13.93 -0.11 34.55
C SER A 306 -13.89 -1.60 34.89
N GLY A 307 -12.80 -2.10 35.47
CA GLY A 307 -12.64 -3.51 35.80
C GLY A 307 -11.23 -4.05 35.54
N GLU A 308 -11.04 -5.31 35.90
CA GLU A 308 -9.81 -6.04 35.61
C GLU A 308 -9.83 -6.57 34.17
N VAL A 309 -8.74 -6.35 33.43
CA VAL A 309 -8.62 -6.68 31.98
C VAL A 309 -7.58 -7.75 31.70
N VAL A 310 -6.68 -8.01 32.65
CA VAL A 310 -5.72 -9.12 32.62
C VAL A 310 -5.86 -9.87 33.93
N HIS A 311 -5.97 -11.20 33.86
CA HIS A 311 -6.28 -12.06 35.00
C HIS A 311 -5.28 -13.22 35.08
N ASN A 312 -4.48 -13.23 36.15
CA ASN A 312 -3.61 -14.35 36.51
C ASN A 312 -2.68 -14.83 35.38
N VAL A 313 -2.09 -13.89 34.63
CA VAL A 313 -1.19 -14.22 33.52
C VAL A 313 0.19 -14.63 34.05
N GLY A 314 0.71 -15.74 33.52
CA GLY A 314 2.08 -16.19 33.76
C GLY A 314 2.76 -16.58 32.46
N LEU A 315 3.97 -16.09 32.22
CA LEU A 315 4.80 -16.41 31.06
C LEU A 315 6.28 -16.20 31.35
N ASP A 316 7.12 -16.90 30.59
CA ASP A 316 8.59 -16.85 30.69
C ASP A 316 9.20 -16.71 29.30
N VAL A 317 10.16 -15.80 29.16
CA VAL A 317 11.00 -15.64 27.96
C VAL A 317 12.45 -15.80 28.37
N HIS A 318 13.16 -16.73 27.73
CA HIS A 318 14.58 -16.97 27.96
C HIS A 318 15.44 -16.18 26.96
N ALA A 319 16.73 -16.02 27.28
CA ALA A 319 17.69 -15.46 26.33
C ALA A 319 17.80 -16.36 25.10
N GLY A 320 17.77 -15.78 23.91
CA GLY A 320 17.78 -16.53 22.65
C GLY A 320 16.52 -17.35 22.42
N GLU A 321 15.37 -16.94 22.97
CA GLU A 321 14.05 -17.53 22.70
C GLU A 321 13.11 -16.48 22.11
N ILE A 322 12.25 -16.88 21.16
CA ILE A 322 11.10 -16.11 20.69
C ILE A 322 9.82 -16.74 21.24
N LEU A 323 9.14 -16.03 22.16
CA LEU A 323 7.82 -16.37 22.66
C LEU A 323 6.75 -15.56 21.93
N GLY A 324 5.81 -16.25 21.27
CA GLY A 324 4.62 -15.63 20.71
C GLY A 324 3.51 -15.49 21.76
N LEU A 325 2.96 -14.29 21.93
CA LEU A 325 1.72 -14.03 22.68
C LEU A 325 0.59 -13.76 21.69
N VAL A 326 -0.37 -14.68 21.59
CA VAL A 326 -1.37 -14.71 20.51
C VAL A 326 -2.78 -14.64 21.04
N GLY A 327 -3.69 -14.03 20.29
CA GLY A 327 -5.12 -13.98 20.63
C GLY A 327 -5.85 -12.89 19.85
N GLU A 328 -7.18 -12.87 19.93
CA GLU A 328 -8.02 -11.85 19.29
C GLU A 328 -7.73 -10.42 19.79
N SER A 329 -8.15 -9.43 19.01
CA SER A 329 -8.11 -8.03 19.46
C SER A 329 -8.87 -7.87 20.78
N GLY A 330 -8.30 -7.11 21.72
CA GLY A 330 -8.89 -6.94 23.05
C GLY A 330 -8.66 -8.08 24.05
N SER A 331 -7.91 -9.14 23.69
CA SER A 331 -7.65 -10.26 24.62
C SER A 331 -6.71 -9.93 25.80
N GLY A 332 -6.09 -8.73 25.82
CA GLY A 332 -5.22 -8.26 26.90
C GLY A 332 -3.71 -8.25 26.58
N LYS A 333 -3.30 -8.66 25.37
CA LYS A 333 -1.88 -8.79 24.99
C LYS A 333 -1.05 -7.50 25.16
N THR A 334 -1.54 -6.39 24.59
CA THR A 334 -0.88 -5.08 24.71
C THR A 334 -0.83 -4.60 26.15
N GLN A 335 -1.84 -4.93 26.97
CA GLN A 335 -1.84 -4.61 28.41
C GLN A 335 -0.77 -5.40 29.15
N THR A 336 -0.59 -6.68 28.81
CA THR A 336 0.53 -7.49 29.30
C THR A 336 1.87 -6.88 28.87
N ALA A 337 2.06 -6.53 27.60
CA ALA A 337 3.28 -5.89 27.11
C ALA A 337 3.59 -4.56 27.82
N PHE A 338 2.60 -3.69 28.00
CA PHE A 338 2.75 -2.39 28.66
C PHE A 338 3.04 -2.53 30.16
N SER A 339 2.48 -3.56 30.82
CA SER A 339 2.82 -3.86 32.20
C SER A 339 4.29 -4.27 32.35
N ILE A 340 4.84 -5.03 31.39
CA ILE A 340 6.26 -5.42 31.36
C ILE A 340 7.17 -4.20 31.11
N LEU A 341 6.71 -3.25 30.30
CA LEU A 341 7.44 -2.00 30.04
C LEU A 341 7.27 -0.97 31.17
N GLY A 342 6.27 -1.14 32.05
CA GLY A 342 5.87 -0.16 33.07
C GLY A 342 5.24 1.11 32.48
N ILE A 343 4.65 1.05 31.29
CA ILE A 343 4.05 2.19 30.56
C ILE A 343 2.52 2.11 30.49
N LEU A 344 1.89 1.45 31.46
CA LEU A 344 0.44 1.43 31.54
C LEU A 344 -0.10 2.88 31.59
N PRO A 345 -1.26 3.16 30.95
CA PRO A 345 -1.95 4.44 31.09
C PRO A 345 -2.16 4.80 32.57
N GLU A 346 -2.25 6.09 32.90
CA GLU A 346 -2.37 6.56 34.29
C GLU A 346 -3.54 5.93 35.07
N THR A 347 -4.60 5.55 34.36
CA THR A 347 -5.78 4.88 34.94
C THR A 347 -5.59 3.38 35.17
N GLY A 348 -4.62 2.76 34.53
CA GLY A 348 -4.30 1.35 34.63
C GLY A 348 -3.24 1.08 35.69
N ARG A 349 -3.41 -0.01 36.45
CA ARG A 349 -2.38 -0.48 37.40
C ARG A 349 -2.27 -1.98 37.41
N VAL A 350 -1.08 -2.47 37.76
CA VAL A 350 -0.90 -3.86 38.16
C VAL A 350 -1.55 -4.02 39.54
N SER A 351 -2.68 -4.73 39.60
CA SER A 351 -3.44 -4.96 40.84
C SER A 351 -2.83 -6.09 41.68
N ARG A 352 -2.25 -7.09 41.02
CA ARG A 352 -1.61 -8.26 41.62
C ARG A 352 -0.53 -8.82 40.68
N GLY A 353 0.40 -9.58 41.25
CA GLY A 353 1.41 -10.34 40.52
C GLY A 353 2.80 -9.73 40.65
N SER A 354 3.75 -10.37 39.97
CA SER A 354 5.17 -10.01 39.94
C SER A 354 5.66 -10.07 38.51
N ILE A 355 6.52 -9.13 38.14
CA ILE A 355 7.19 -9.14 36.84
C ILE A 355 8.68 -8.91 37.09
N THR A 356 9.49 -9.85 36.65
CA THR A 356 10.95 -9.77 36.78
C THR A 356 11.59 -9.71 35.40
N VAL A 357 12.47 -8.73 35.18
CA VAL A 357 13.22 -8.53 33.94
C VAL A 357 14.71 -8.51 34.28
N ASP A 358 15.48 -9.43 33.70
CA ASP A 358 16.92 -9.61 33.97
C ASP A 358 17.21 -9.69 35.49
N GLY A 359 16.35 -10.43 36.21
CA GLY A 359 16.41 -10.60 37.67
C GLY A 359 15.91 -9.42 38.51
N THR A 360 15.47 -8.33 37.90
CA THR A 360 14.95 -7.14 38.60
C THR A 360 13.43 -7.14 38.64
N GLU A 361 12.83 -7.07 39.84
CA GLU A 361 11.39 -6.84 40.00
C GLU A 361 11.01 -5.44 39.52
N ILE A 362 10.03 -5.35 38.62
CA ILE A 362 9.60 -4.08 38.02
C ILE A 362 8.25 -3.59 38.56
N VAL A 363 7.44 -4.44 39.21
CA VAL A 363 6.16 -4.00 39.79
C VAL A 363 6.44 -3.12 41.00
N GLY A 364 5.89 -1.90 41.00
CA GLY A 364 6.13 -0.91 42.05
C GLY A 364 7.51 -0.25 41.99
N LEU A 365 8.28 -0.50 40.94
CA LEU A 365 9.60 0.09 40.76
C LEU A 365 9.46 1.61 40.48
N PRO A 366 10.29 2.48 41.10
CA PRO A 366 10.20 3.91 40.83
C PRO A 366 10.49 4.25 39.37
N GLU A 367 9.81 5.25 38.79
CA GLU A 367 9.96 5.63 37.37
C GLU A 367 11.42 5.91 36.95
N LYS A 368 12.25 6.44 37.87
CA LYS A 368 13.69 6.63 37.62
C LYS A 368 14.38 5.32 37.25
N ARG A 369 14.07 4.22 37.95
CA ARG A 369 14.63 2.89 37.70
C ARG A 369 14.00 2.22 36.47
N HIS A 370 12.71 2.42 36.21
CA HIS A 370 12.11 2.00 34.94
C HIS A 370 12.83 2.63 33.74
N ARG A 371 13.12 3.93 33.81
CA ARG A 371 13.91 4.60 32.76
C ARG A 371 15.30 4.01 32.60
N GLU A 372 15.95 3.51 33.65
CA GLU A 372 17.27 2.88 33.54
C GLU A 372 17.21 1.53 32.81
N LEU A 373 16.08 0.81 32.89
CA LEU A 373 15.86 -0.47 32.19
C LEU A 373 15.41 -0.28 30.74
N ARG A 374 14.56 0.73 30.47
CA ARG A 374 14.04 1.00 29.12
C ARG A 374 15.14 1.45 28.16
N GLY A 375 15.23 0.77 27.03
CA GLY A 375 16.19 0.97 25.96
C GLY A 375 17.44 0.09 26.10
N THR A 376 17.94 -0.15 27.31
CA THR A 376 19.20 -0.87 27.57
C THR A 376 19.01 -2.32 28.00
N VAL A 377 17.91 -2.63 28.70
CA VAL A 377 17.57 -4.00 29.12
C VAL A 377 16.37 -4.48 28.33
N VAL A 378 15.31 -3.66 28.28
CA VAL A 378 14.09 -3.94 27.52
C VAL A 378 13.85 -2.86 26.47
N ALA A 379 13.57 -3.27 25.24
CA ALA A 379 13.19 -2.40 24.14
C ALA A 379 11.81 -2.77 23.60
N TYR A 380 11.20 -1.83 22.89
CA TYR A 380 9.84 -1.94 22.37
C TYR A 380 9.79 -1.57 20.88
N ILE A 381 9.13 -2.41 20.09
CA ILE A 381 8.73 -2.11 18.71
C ILE A 381 7.20 -1.97 18.71
N PRO A 382 6.66 -0.78 18.41
CA PRO A 382 5.22 -0.55 18.36
C PRO A 382 4.57 -1.12 17.08
N GLN A 383 3.24 -1.25 17.14
CA GLN A 383 2.38 -1.79 16.07
C GLN A 383 2.37 -0.95 14.79
N GLU A 384 2.41 0.38 14.89
CA GLU A 384 2.28 1.27 13.74
C GLU A 384 3.54 2.13 13.54
N PRO A 385 4.34 1.90 12.47
CA PRO A 385 5.63 2.55 12.34
C PRO A 385 5.56 4.07 12.16
N MET A 386 4.62 4.53 11.36
CA MET A 386 4.54 5.93 10.93
C MET A 386 4.02 6.85 12.05
N SER A 387 3.16 6.35 12.93
CA SER A 387 2.61 7.12 14.06
C SER A 387 3.56 7.18 15.27
N ASN A 388 4.58 6.32 15.31
CA ASN A 388 5.54 6.23 16.42
C ASN A 388 6.88 6.94 16.15
N LEU A 389 7.13 7.40 14.92
CA LEU A 389 8.24 8.29 14.62
C LEU A 389 7.75 9.73 14.65
N ASP A 390 8.46 10.61 15.36
CA ASP A 390 8.08 12.03 15.44
C ASP A 390 8.34 12.71 14.08
N PRO A 391 7.32 13.21 13.38
CA PRO A 391 7.48 13.79 12.05
C PRO A 391 8.22 15.13 12.04
N ALA A 392 8.39 15.78 13.20
CA ALA A 392 9.13 17.04 13.33
C ALA A 392 10.66 16.83 13.33
N PHE A 393 11.13 15.60 13.48
CA PHE A 393 12.54 15.26 13.61
C PHE A 393 13.00 14.28 12.53
N THR A 394 14.23 14.43 12.05
CA THR A 394 14.81 13.45 11.12
C THR A 394 15.00 12.11 11.80
N VAL A 395 14.94 11.02 11.03
CA VAL A 395 15.18 9.66 11.50
C VAL A 395 16.51 9.58 12.27
N GLY A 396 17.56 10.18 11.72
CA GLY A 396 18.88 10.16 12.33
C GLY A 396 18.94 10.84 13.69
N SER A 397 18.21 11.95 13.88
CA SER A 397 18.14 12.63 15.17
C SER A 397 17.45 11.78 16.24
N GLN A 398 16.38 11.08 15.86
CA GLN A 398 15.62 10.17 16.73
C GLN A 398 16.42 8.92 17.09
N LEU A 399 17.26 8.39 16.18
CA LEU A 399 18.16 7.27 16.47
C LEU A 399 19.35 7.67 17.35
N VAL A 400 19.87 8.88 17.17
CA VAL A 400 21.05 9.37 17.90
C VAL A 400 20.73 9.68 19.36
N GLU A 401 19.55 10.25 19.64
CA GLU A 401 19.22 10.74 20.98
C GLU A 401 19.24 9.66 22.07
N PRO A 402 18.61 8.48 21.91
CA PRO A 402 18.67 7.40 22.91
C PRO A 402 20.09 6.97 23.22
N MET A 403 20.95 6.84 22.20
CA MET A 403 22.35 6.45 22.39
C MET A 403 23.17 7.51 23.12
N ARG A 404 22.90 8.80 22.88
CA ARG A 404 23.55 9.88 23.62
C ARG A 404 23.13 9.92 25.08
N VAL A 405 21.87 9.65 25.36
CA VAL A 405 21.32 9.68 26.73
C VAL A 405 21.69 8.43 27.52
N LYS A 406 21.52 7.24 26.94
CA LYS A 406 21.69 5.95 27.64
C LYS A 406 23.13 5.46 27.63
N LEU A 407 23.79 5.50 26.47
CA LEU A 407 25.17 5.01 26.31
C LEU A 407 26.21 6.11 26.53
N ARG A 408 25.80 7.38 26.72
CA ARG A 408 26.67 8.54 26.88
C ARG A 408 27.68 8.73 25.74
N LEU A 409 27.32 8.28 24.54
CA LEU A 409 28.18 8.41 23.36
C LEU A 409 28.29 9.87 22.91
N GLY A 410 29.48 10.24 22.43
CA GLY A 410 29.67 11.51 21.73
C GLY A 410 28.84 11.55 20.44
N ARG A 411 28.42 12.75 20.00
CA ARG A 411 27.55 12.91 18.81
C ARG A 411 28.10 12.18 17.57
N ALA A 412 29.38 12.31 17.29
CA ALA A 412 30.01 11.66 16.14
C ALA A 412 29.97 10.11 16.23
N GLN A 413 30.17 9.56 17.43
CA GLN A 413 30.10 8.11 17.68
C GLN A 413 28.66 7.60 17.54
N ALA A 414 27.68 8.34 18.09
CA ALA A 414 26.27 7.99 17.98
C ALA A 414 25.78 8.04 16.51
N VAL A 415 26.20 9.02 15.72
CA VAL A 415 25.89 9.09 14.29
C VAL A 415 26.46 7.89 13.53
N ARG A 416 27.73 7.52 13.81
CA ARG A 416 28.34 6.34 13.18
C ARG A 416 27.55 5.08 13.54
N LYS A 417 27.26 4.86 14.82
CA LYS A 417 26.48 3.70 15.27
C LYS A 417 25.07 3.67 14.67
N ALA A 418 24.40 4.82 14.53
CA ALA A 418 23.10 4.90 13.87
C ALA A 418 23.15 4.47 12.40
N LEU A 419 24.18 4.89 11.65
CA LEU A 419 24.37 4.47 10.26
C LEU A 419 24.69 2.98 10.15
N ASP A 420 25.47 2.44 11.09
CA ASP A 420 25.77 1.00 11.16
C ASP A 420 24.50 0.20 11.46
N LEU A 421 23.64 0.68 12.37
CA LEU A 421 22.34 0.06 12.67
C LEU A 421 21.39 0.10 11.48
N LEU A 422 21.30 1.24 10.78
CA LEU A 422 20.51 1.35 9.56
C LEU A 422 21.00 0.36 8.49
N SER A 423 22.31 0.16 8.39
CA SER A 423 22.90 -0.85 7.50
C SER A 423 22.55 -2.27 7.94
N LEU A 424 22.59 -2.54 9.25
CA LEU A 424 22.26 -3.85 9.84
C LEU A 424 20.80 -4.24 9.57
N VAL A 425 19.88 -3.28 9.62
CA VAL A 425 18.46 -3.49 9.24
C VAL A 425 18.22 -3.40 7.73
N GLU A 426 19.29 -3.51 6.93
CA GLU A 426 19.33 -3.54 5.46
C GLU A 426 18.69 -2.32 4.76
N ILE A 427 18.79 -1.13 5.36
CA ILE A 427 18.50 0.11 4.64
C ILE A 427 19.60 0.33 3.60
N ARG A 428 19.20 0.39 2.32
CA ARG A 428 20.14 0.50 1.18
C ARG A 428 20.98 1.77 1.19
N ASP A 429 20.39 2.88 1.58
CA ASP A 429 21.06 4.18 1.69
C ASP A 429 20.90 4.73 3.11
N PRO A 430 21.71 4.25 4.07
CA PRO A 430 21.64 4.65 5.46
C PRO A 430 21.77 6.15 5.63
N ARG A 431 22.63 6.81 4.85
CA ARG A 431 22.86 8.26 4.96
C ARG A 431 21.63 9.04 4.53
N ARG A 432 21.06 8.73 3.36
CA ARG A 432 19.82 9.39 2.91
C ARG A 432 18.71 9.23 3.93
N VAL A 433 18.50 8.00 4.44
CA VAL A 433 17.44 7.73 5.42
C VAL A 433 17.70 8.42 6.75
N PHE A 434 18.94 8.45 7.22
CA PHE A 434 19.34 9.17 8.41
C PHE A 434 18.98 10.66 8.33
N ASP A 435 19.16 11.26 7.15
CA ASP A 435 18.82 12.67 6.90
C ASP A 435 17.34 12.90 6.55
N SER A 436 16.57 11.83 6.31
CA SER A 436 15.15 11.91 5.93
C SER A 436 14.24 12.11 7.15
N TYR A 437 13.08 12.70 6.92
CA TYR A 437 11.96 12.71 7.86
C TYR A 437 11.10 11.44 7.71
N PRO A 438 10.30 11.06 8.73
CA PRO A 438 9.45 9.86 8.68
C PRO A 438 8.50 9.82 7.47
N HIS A 439 7.97 10.96 7.04
CA HIS A 439 7.07 11.06 5.89
C HIS A 439 7.78 10.93 4.52
N GLU A 440 9.11 10.85 4.49
CA GLU A 440 9.93 10.72 3.28
C GLU A 440 10.43 9.27 3.05
N ILE A 441 10.02 8.33 3.90
CA ILE A 441 10.39 6.91 3.84
C ILE A 441 9.13 6.02 3.76
N SER A 442 9.26 4.83 3.18
CA SER A 442 8.14 3.89 3.09
C SER A 442 7.82 3.24 4.45
N GLY A 443 6.62 2.68 4.61
CA GLY A 443 6.23 1.99 5.86
C GLY A 443 7.19 0.86 6.25
N GLY A 444 7.68 0.07 5.28
CA GLY A 444 8.69 -0.97 5.52
C GLY A 444 10.05 -0.41 5.97
N MET A 445 10.45 0.74 5.41
CA MET A 445 11.66 1.44 5.87
C MET A 445 11.47 2.01 7.28
N ALA A 446 10.31 2.59 7.58
CA ALA A 446 9.97 3.09 8.91
C ALA A 446 9.97 1.96 9.95
N GLN A 447 9.47 0.78 9.60
CA GLN A 447 9.53 -0.39 10.48
C GLN A 447 10.97 -0.84 10.75
N ARG A 448 11.81 -0.91 9.71
CA ARG A 448 13.25 -1.20 9.86
C ARG A 448 13.95 -0.15 10.73
N VAL A 449 13.60 1.13 10.58
CA VAL A 449 14.09 2.23 11.42
C VAL A 449 13.69 2.04 12.89
N LEU A 450 12.44 1.65 13.17
CA LEU A 450 12.02 1.36 14.54
C LEU A 450 12.75 0.18 15.14
N ILE A 451 12.99 -0.88 14.36
CA ILE A 451 13.82 -2.02 14.79
C ILE A 451 15.23 -1.55 15.11
N ALA A 452 15.84 -0.71 14.24
CA ALA A 452 17.16 -0.13 14.50
C ALA A 452 17.17 0.73 15.78
N GLY A 453 16.11 1.51 16.02
CA GLY A 453 15.93 2.31 17.22
C GLY A 453 15.84 1.45 18.49
N ALA A 454 15.02 0.39 18.45
CA ALA A 454 14.88 -0.56 19.54
C ALA A 454 16.21 -1.27 19.85
N MET A 455 17.00 -1.60 18.83
CA MET A 455 18.31 -2.25 18.98
C MET A 455 19.46 -1.28 19.31
N SER A 456 19.22 0.03 19.27
CA SER A 456 20.30 1.04 19.32
C SER A 456 21.15 1.00 20.58
N CYS A 457 20.55 0.58 21.69
CA CYS A 457 21.18 0.47 22.99
C CYS A 457 21.43 -0.98 23.43
N GLU A 458 21.44 -1.92 22.47
CA GLU A 458 21.76 -3.35 22.67
C GLU A 458 20.94 -4.00 23.80
N PRO A 459 19.60 -3.99 23.70
CA PRO A 459 18.74 -4.57 24.72
C PRO A 459 18.93 -6.09 24.84
N LYS A 460 18.58 -6.64 26.01
CA LYS A 460 18.52 -8.09 26.21
C LYS A 460 17.15 -8.67 25.84
N LEU A 461 16.09 -7.91 26.09
CA LEU A 461 14.70 -8.29 25.85
C LEU A 461 14.06 -7.32 24.84
N LEU A 462 13.41 -7.86 23.83
CA LEU A 462 12.67 -7.09 22.83
C LEU A 462 11.19 -7.49 22.87
N ILE A 463 10.33 -6.51 23.08
CA ILE A 463 8.89 -6.67 22.96
C ILE A 463 8.47 -6.09 21.62
N ALA A 464 7.96 -6.93 20.73
CA ALA A 464 7.49 -6.52 19.42
C ALA A 464 5.98 -6.69 19.35
N ASP A 465 5.25 -5.57 19.40
CA ASP A 465 3.78 -5.57 19.30
C ASP A 465 3.36 -5.39 17.86
N GLU A 466 2.81 -6.45 17.27
CA GLU A 466 2.33 -6.49 15.89
C GLU A 466 3.31 -5.88 14.86
N PRO A 467 4.59 -6.31 14.84
CA PRO A 467 5.66 -5.63 14.09
C PRO A 467 5.55 -5.75 12.57
N THR A 468 4.51 -6.39 12.06
CA THR A 468 4.25 -6.59 10.63
C THR A 468 2.87 -6.14 10.21
N THR A 469 2.10 -5.54 11.12
CA THR A 469 0.78 -4.99 10.80
C THR A 469 0.93 -3.83 9.81
N ALA A 470 -0.01 -3.72 8.87
CA ALA A 470 -0.01 -2.71 7.80
C ALA A 470 1.17 -2.79 6.80
N LEU A 471 1.91 -3.90 6.74
CA LEU A 471 2.92 -4.19 5.71
C LEU A 471 2.40 -5.20 4.69
N ASP A 472 2.88 -5.12 3.45
CA ASP A 472 2.61 -6.15 2.45
C ASP A 472 3.31 -7.46 2.81
N VAL A 473 2.79 -8.59 2.29
CA VAL A 473 3.24 -9.95 2.63
C VAL A 473 4.75 -10.14 2.39
N ARG A 474 5.32 -9.48 1.37
CA ARG A 474 6.74 -9.60 1.06
C ARG A 474 7.59 -8.84 2.09
N VAL A 475 7.26 -7.59 2.37
CA VAL A 475 7.97 -6.78 3.39
C VAL A 475 7.82 -7.41 4.77
N GLN A 476 6.66 -7.97 5.10
CA GLN A 476 6.45 -8.73 6.32
C GLN A 476 7.46 -9.87 6.47
N ALA A 477 7.64 -10.72 5.45
CA ALA A 477 8.61 -11.82 5.49
C ALA A 477 10.05 -11.32 5.69
N GLU A 478 10.43 -10.21 5.05
CA GLU A 478 11.74 -9.60 5.23
C GLU A 478 11.96 -9.09 6.68
N VAL A 479 10.95 -8.45 7.26
CA VAL A 479 10.99 -7.94 8.65
C VAL A 479 11.07 -9.07 9.67
N LEU A 480 10.29 -10.15 9.50
CA LEU A 480 10.37 -11.33 10.37
C LEU A 480 11.73 -12.03 10.27
N GLY A 481 12.27 -12.14 9.05
CA GLY A 481 13.62 -12.65 8.82
C GLY A 481 14.69 -11.82 9.52
N LEU A 482 14.56 -10.50 9.51
CA LEU A 482 15.44 -9.58 10.23
C LEU A 482 15.38 -9.80 11.75
N LEU A 483 14.18 -9.86 12.33
CA LEU A 483 14.01 -10.14 13.77
C LEU A 483 14.64 -11.48 14.17
N ARG A 484 14.47 -12.51 13.34
CA ARG A 484 15.07 -13.83 13.57
C ARG A 484 16.60 -13.79 13.57
N ARG A 485 17.20 -13.01 12.67
CA ARG A 485 18.66 -12.86 12.61
C ARG A 485 19.18 -12.09 13.81
N LEU A 486 18.59 -10.93 14.12
CA LEU A 486 18.94 -10.13 15.30
C LEU A 486 18.84 -10.96 16.58
N GLN A 487 17.81 -11.80 16.69
CA GLN A 487 17.65 -12.69 17.82
C GLN A 487 18.80 -13.70 17.96
N ARG A 488 19.18 -14.38 16.88
CA ARG A 488 20.26 -15.37 16.88
C ARG A 488 21.62 -14.74 17.13
N ASP A 489 21.89 -13.62 16.47
CA ASP A 489 23.21 -12.98 16.46
C ASP A 489 23.49 -12.27 17.80
N ASN A 490 22.46 -11.76 18.48
CA ASN A 490 22.60 -11.01 19.73
C ASN A 490 22.17 -11.80 20.99
N GLY A 491 21.64 -13.03 20.85
CA GLY A 491 21.11 -13.80 21.98
C GLY A 491 19.88 -13.15 22.65
N LEU A 492 19.13 -12.37 21.89
CA LEU A 492 17.99 -11.56 22.36
C LEU A 492 16.83 -12.46 22.79
N GLY A 493 16.19 -12.17 23.92
CA GLY A 493 14.86 -12.71 24.22
C GLY A 493 13.80 -11.86 23.51
N VAL A 494 12.86 -12.49 22.80
CA VAL A 494 11.81 -11.77 22.05
C VAL A 494 10.43 -12.19 22.55
N LEU A 495 9.63 -11.22 22.99
CA LEU A 495 8.20 -11.37 23.17
C LEU A 495 7.49 -10.79 21.94
N LEU A 496 7.00 -11.67 21.07
CA LEU A 496 6.27 -11.29 19.87
C LEU A 496 4.76 -11.29 20.16
N VAL A 497 4.15 -10.12 20.22
CA VAL A 497 2.69 -10.00 20.34
C VAL A 497 2.09 -9.94 18.94
N THR A 498 1.15 -10.83 18.62
CA THR A 498 0.51 -10.86 17.31
C THR A 498 -0.85 -11.54 17.36
N HIS A 499 -1.71 -11.25 16.39
CA HIS A 499 -2.95 -12.02 16.17
C HIS A 499 -2.80 -13.05 15.03
N ASN A 500 -1.65 -13.08 14.34
CA ASN A 500 -1.45 -13.93 13.17
C ASN A 500 -0.71 -15.23 13.51
N LEU A 501 -1.42 -16.36 13.48
CA LEU A 501 -0.86 -17.69 13.76
C LEU A 501 0.17 -18.15 12.70
N GLY A 502 0.12 -17.65 11.47
CA GLY A 502 1.12 -17.94 10.45
C GLY A 502 2.49 -17.33 10.77
N VAL A 503 2.52 -16.12 11.34
CA VAL A 503 3.76 -15.50 11.83
C VAL A 503 4.37 -16.31 12.95
N VAL A 504 3.51 -16.80 13.85
CA VAL A 504 3.90 -17.61 14.99
C VAL A 504 4.52 -18.94 14.54
N ALA A 505 3.93 -19.56 13.51
CA ALA A 505 4.44 -20.80 12.93
C ALA A 505 5.84 -20.66 12.32
N ASP A 506 6.15 -19.50 11.74
CA ASP A 506 7.43 -19.26 11.06
C ASP A 506 8.57 -18.84 12.02
N LEU A 507 8.23 -18.05 13.05
CA LEU A 507 9.23 -17.34 13.86
C LEU A 507 9.37 -17.83 15.30
N CYS A 508 8.30 -18.26 15.96
CA CYS A 508 8.30 -18.48 17.41
C CYS A 508 8.77 -19.89 17.82
N ASP A 509 9.52 -19.98 18.92
CA ASP A 509 9.89 -21.26 19.54
C ASP A 509 8.73 -21.80 20.40
N ARG A 510 8.13 -20.89 21.18
CA ARG A 510 7.01 -21.15 22.08
C ARG A 510 5.87 -20.17 21.86
N VAL A 511 4.68 -20.56 22.28
CA VAL A 511 3.45 -19.79 22.11
C VAL A 511 2.65 -19.83 23.40
N ALA A 512 2.12 -18.68 23.78
CA ALA A 512 1.10 -18.51 24.80
C ALA A 512 -0.15 -17.90 24.13
N VAL A 513 -1.26 -18.62 24.17
CA VAL A 513 -2.55 -18.18 23.62
C VAL A 513 -3.34 -17.51 24.72
N MET A 514 -3.83 -16.30 24.45
CA MET A 514 -4.51 -15.42 25.39
C MET A 514 -5.94 -15.11 24.93
N ARG A 515 -6.89 -15.30 25.84
CA ARG A 515 -8.32 -14.99 25.65
C ARG A 515 -8.85 -14.30 26.88
N GLU A 516 -9.61 -13.21 26.70
CA GLU A 516 -10.33 -12.54 27.79
C GLU A 516 -9.45 -12.29 29.02
N GLY A 517 -8.22 -11.78 28.80
CA GLY A 517 -7.30 -11.45 29.88
C GLY A 517 -6.50 -12.63 30.46
N ARG A 518 -6.68 -13.87 29.98
CA ARG A 518 -6.07 -15.10 30.55
C ARG A 518 -5.24 -15.84 29.52
N ILE A 519 -4.14 -16.46 29.96
CA ILE A 519 -3.45 -17.47 29.15
C ILE A 519 -4.23 -18.77 29.22
N VAL A 520 -4.74 -19.24 28.08
CA VAL A 520 -5.56 -20.46 27.98
C VAL A 520 -4.74 -21.67 27.55
N GLU A 521 -3.67 -21.46 26.80
CA GLU A 521 -2.79 -22.54 26.36
C GLU A 521 -1.35 -22.05 26.18
N THR A 522 -0.37 -22.86 26.59
CA THR A 522 1.06 -22.59 26.39
C THR A 522 1.76 -23.86 25.95
N GLY A 523 2.65 -23.75 24.96
CA GLY A 523 3.45 -24.87 24.48
C GLY A 523 4.49 -24.46 23.47
N THR A 524 5.18 -25.43 22.87
CA THR A 524 5.99 -25.15 21.67
C THR A 524 5.06 -24.74 20.52
N ALA A 525 5.55 -23.89 19.61
CA ALA A 525 4.75 -23.48 18.44
C ALA A 525 4.20 -24.69 17.68
N ARG A 526 5.04 -25.71 17.47
CA ARG A 526 4.63 -26.98 16.85
C ARG A 526 3.48 -27.66 17.60
N GLN A 527 3.55 -27.78 18.93
CA GLN A 527 2.49 -28.44 19.71
C GLN A 527 1.18 -27.67 19.65
N VAL A 528 1.22 -26.36 19.86
CA VAL A 528 0.02 -25.50 19.89
C VAL A 528 -0.66 -25.45 18.52
N LEU A 529 0.11 -25.40 17.43
CA LEU A 529 -0.42 -25.30 16.07
C LEU A 529 -0.92 -26.64 15.50
N HIS A 530 -0.29 -27.77 15.84
CA HIS A 530 -0.66 -29.08 15.28
C HIS A 530 -1.49 -29.95 16.22
N THR A 531 -1.42 -29.74 17.52
CA THR A 531 -2.16 -30.53 18.51
C THR A 531 -2.72 -29.64 19.61
N PRO A 532 -3.56 -28.64 19.25
CA PRO A 532 -4.16 -27.71 20.20
C PRO A 532 -5.05 -28.43 21.21
N ARG A 533 -4.82 -28.16 22.49
CA ARG A 533 -5.57 -28.74 23.61
C ARG A 533 -6.79 -27.89 23.96
N ASP A 534 -6.65 -26.58 23.93
CA ASP A 534 -7.73 -25.67 24.33
C ASP A 534 -8.75 -25.47 23.18
N PRO A 535 -10.06 -25.49 23.48
CA PRO A 535 -11.10 -25.26 22.47
C PRO A 535 -10.99 -23.92 21.74
N TYR A 536 -10.56 -22.84 22.42
CA TYR A 536 -10.36 -21.54 21.80
C TYR A 536 -9.19 -21.57 20.80
N THR A 537 -8.11 -22.25 21.15
CA THR A 537 -6.96 -22.40 20.26
C THR A 537 -7.35 -23.14 18.98
N ARG A 538 -8.17 -24.20 19.09
CA ARG A 538 -8.76 -24.88 17.90
C ARG A 538 -9.59 -23.93 17.06
N MET A 539 -10.49 -23.18 17.70
CA MET A 539 -11.34 -22.21 17.02
C MET A 539 -10.53 -21.15 16.27
N LEU A 540 -9.45 -20.63 16.86
CA LEU A 540 -8.56 -19.68 16.21
C LEU A 540 -7.84 -20.28 14.98
N LEU A 541 -7.39 -21.52 15.08
CA LEU A 541 -6.76 -22.23 13.96
C LEU A 541 -7.78 -22.46 12.83
N ASP A 542 -8.97 -22.96 13.16
CA ASP A 542 -10.05 -23.21 12.20
C ASP A 542 -10.48 -21.93 11.46
N ALA A 543 -10.48 -20.79 12.16
CA ALA A 543 -10.83 -19.49 11.57
C ALA A 543 -9.79 -18.94 10.58
N VAL A 544 -8.55 -19.43 10.63
CA VAL A 544 -7.43 -18.97 9.79
C VAL A 544 -7.16 -19.92 8.61
N LEU A 545 -7.71 -21.15 8.64
CA LEU A 545 -7.43 -22.22 7.67
C LEU A 545 -8.44 -22.26 6.52
N PRO A 546 -7.96 -22.12 5.27
CA PRO A 546 -8.00 -23.26 4.37
C PRO A 546 -6.55 -23.60 3.98
N LEU A 547 -5.87 -24.42 4.79
CA LEU A 547 -4.67 -25.09 4.29
C LEU A 547 -5.13 -26.28 3.45
N GLU A 548 -5.02 -26.15 2.13
CA GLU A 548 -4.92 -27.30 1.25
C GLU A 548 -3.68 -28.11 1.67
N VAL A 549 -3.93 -29.19 2.39
CA VAL A 549 -2.98 -30.28 2.56
C VAL A 549 -2.91 -30.99 1.20
N THR A 550 -1.80 -30.81 0.49
CA THR A 550 -1.34 -31.76 -0.54
C THR A 550 0.09 -32.17 -0.26
#